data_AF-A0A7D6HWB4-F1
#
_entry.id   AF-A0A7D6HWB4-F1
#
_cell.length_a   1.000
_cell.length_b   1.000
_cell.length_c   1.000
_cell.angle_alpha   90.00
_cell.angle_beta   90.00
_cell.angle_gamma   90.00
#
_symmetry.space_group_name_H-M   'P 1'
#
loop_
_entity.id
_entity.type
_entity.pdbx_description
1 polymer ?
#
loop_
_entity_poly.entity_id
_entity_poly.type
_entity_poly.pdbx_seq_one_letter_code
_entity_poly.pdbx_strand_id
1 'polypeptide(L)'
;MTDLDPELVAEVSCRARSSTAHHEAGHAVAAVARGGTLIKIHLGYADWSTLDTSGDLPAETHHRSSKQNLPFVTFAGPWATAKWTIQNDPGVDDFDDALEYAFDNATDGDGAKYDGVVEQLKSFSATVGVPLGWERPWEYHWINELEPLWPAVCEIAAMLIDGQTVVHDQVQAAIDRCPDN
;
A
#
# COMPACT_ATOMS: atom_id res chain seq x y z
N MET A 1 -4.69 -18.31 -31.12
CA MET A 1 -4.31 -17.20 -30.23
C MET A 1 -5.37 -16.15 -30.42
N THR A 2 -6.18 -15.93 -29.40
CA THR A 2 -7.14 -14.82 -29.39
C THR A 2 -6.29 -13.59 -29.09
N ASP A 3 -6.13 -12.70 -30.07
CA ASP A 3 -5.49 -11.41 -29.81
C ASP A 3 -6.32 -10.71 -28.72
N LEU A 4 -5.66 -10.32 -27.63
CA LEU A 4 -6.29 -9.56 -26.56
C LEU A 4 -6.72 -8.20 -27.11
N ASP A 5 -7.89 -7.73 -26.70
CA ASP A 5 -8.41 -6.42 -27.08
C ASP A 5 -7.46 -5.30 -26.58
N PRO A 6 -6.82 -4.52 -27.46
CA PRO A 6 -5.87 -3.49 -27.06
C PRO A 6 -6.47 -2.41 -26.15
N GLU A 7 -7.76 -2.09 -26.31
CA GLU A 7 -8.41 -1.09 -25.47
C GLU A 7 -8.58 -1.63 -24.04
N LEU A 8 -9.03 -2.87 -23.90
CA LEU A 8 -9.13 -3.55 -22.61
C LEU A 8 -7.76 -3.71 -21.93
N VAL A 9 -6.72 -4.07 -22.69
CA VAL A 9 -5.35 -4.18 -22.16
C VAL A 9 -4.85 -2.83 -21.64
N ALA A 10 -5.11 -1.74 -22.37
CA ALA A 10 -4.72 -0.40 -21.95
C ALA A 10 -5.47 0.04 -20.67
N GLU A 11 -6.76 -0.25 -20.57
CA GLU A 11 -7.58 0.03 -19.39
C GLU A 11 -7.07 -0.73 -18.16
N VAL A 12 -6.90 -2.05 -18.28
CA VAL A 12 -6.39 -2.93 -17.21
C VAL A 12 -5.00 -2.47 -16.77
N SER A 13 -4.12 -2.16 -17.72
CA SER A 13 -2.76 -1.68 -17.42
C SER A 13 -2.77 -0.36 -16.65
N CYS A 14 -3.60 0.60 -17.08
CA CYS A 14 -3.72 1.90 -16.42
C CYS A 14 -4.25 1.76 -14.98
N ARG A 15 -5.26 0.91 -14.82
CA ARG A 15 -5.91 0.63 -13.53
C ARG A 15 -4.96 -0.07 -12.57
N ALA A 16 -4.28 -1.12 -13.02
CA ALA A 16 -3.27 -1.84 -12.23
C ALA A 16 -2.13 -0.90 -11.83
N ARG A 17 -1.58 -0.15 -12.79
CA ARG A 17 -0.51 0.83 -12.53
C ARG A 17 -0.91 1.87 -11.48
N SER A 18 -2.15 2.37 -11.55
CA SER A 18 -2.65 3.36 -10.60
C SER A 18 -2.81 2.77 -9.20
N SER A 19 -3.40 1.58 -9.09
CA SER A 19 -3.55 0.88 -7.81
C SER A 19 -2.21 0.60 -7.14
N THR A 20 -1.26 0.04 -7.90
CA THR A 20 0.10 -0.22 -7.40
C THR A 20 0.83 1.06 -7.00
N ALA A 21 0.60 2.17 -7.70
CA ALA A 21 1.25 3.45 -7.34
C ALA A 21 0.77 3.95 -5.98
N HIS A 22 -0.52 3.80 -5.67
CA HIS A 22 -1.05 4.14 -4.36
C HIS A 22 -0.55 3.19 -3.28
N HIS A 23 -0.43 1.89 -3.58
CA HIS A 23 0.14 0.90 -2.67
C HIS A 23 1.55 1.28 -2.21
N GLU A 24 2.46 1.49 -3.17
CA GLU A 24 3.85 1.85 -2.87
C GLU A 24 3.96 3.22 -2.20
N ALA A 25 3.15 4.19 -2.65
CA ALA A 25 3.07 5.50 -2.01
C ALA A 25 2.61 5.41 -0.55
N GLY A 26 1.68 4.50 -0.24
CA GLY A 26 1.21 4.20 1.11
C GLY A 26 2.36 3.80 2.04
N HIS A 27 3.20 2.85 1.61
CA HIS A 27 4.40 2.47 2.37
C HIS A 27 5.38 3.62 2.56
N ALA A 28 5.70 4.34 1.47
CA ALA A 28 6.68 5.41 1.52
C ALA A 28 6.25 6.53 2.48
N VAL A 29 5.00 6.97 2.37
CA VAL A 29 4.42 8.01 3.23
C VAL A 29 4.38 7.53 4.68
N ALA A 30 3.88 6.33 4.96
CA ALA A 30 3.83 5.79 6.32
C ALA A 30 5.22 5.65 6.97
N ALA A 31 6.21 5.21 6.18
CA ALA A 31 7.58 5.08 6.66
C ALA A 31 8.16 6.43 7.07
N VAL A 32 8.00 7.46 6.22
CA VAL A 32 8.52 8.81 6.48
C VAL A 32 7.75 9.52 7.59
N ALA A 33 6.42 9.42 7.61
CA ALA A 33 5.56 10.03 8.64
C ALA A 33 5.92 9.55 10.05
N ARG A 34 6.33 8.29 10.21
CA ARG A 34 6.82 7.74 11.49
C ARG A 34 8.34 7.88 11.70
N GLY A 35 8.99 8.82 11.01
CA GLY A 35 10.39 9.17 11.19
C GLY A 35 11.39 8.18 10.60
N GLY A 36 10.96 7.28 9.72
CA GLY A 36 11.83 6.41 8.94
C GLY A 36 12.48 7.13 7.76
N THR A 37 13.38 6.44 7.08
CA THR A 37 14.04 6.97 5.86
C THR A 37 13.61 6.17 4.64
N LEU A 38 13.14 6.84 3.59
CA LEU A 38 12.92 6.22 2.29
C LEU A 38 14.27 6.01 1.58
N ILE A 39 14.52 4.80 1.09
CA ILE A 39 15.76 4.45 0.38
C ILE A 39 15.52 4.45 -1.13
N LYS A 40 14.46 3.76 -1.59
CA LYS A 40 14.02 3.75 -2.99
C LYS A 40 12.55 3.38 -3.06
N ILE A 41 11.89 3.80 -4.13
CA ILE A 41 10.53 3.37 -4.49
C ILE A 41 10.49 3.20 -6.02
N HIS A 42 9.86 2.13 -6.49
CA HIS A 42 9.61 1.95 -7.92
C HIS A 42 8.31 1.20 -8.18
N LEU A 43 7.64 1.58 -9.27
CA LEU A 43 6.34 1.04 -9.63
C LEU A 43 6.40 -0.31 -10.37
N GLY A 44 7.59 -0.76 -10.75
CA GLY A 44 7.75 -1.96 -11.56
C GLY A 44 7.18 -1.81 -12.98
N TYR A 45 6.99 -2.96 -13.63
CA TYR A 45 6.42 -3.08 -14.97
C TYR A 45 5.73 -4.44 -15.12
N ALA A 46 4.54 -4.47 -15.72
CA ALA A 46 3.85 -5.71 -16.06
C ALA A 46 3.31 -5.60 -17.50
N ASP A 47 3.58 -6.61 -18.33
CA ASP A 47 3.07 -6.66 -19.71
C ASP A 47 1.75 -7.45 -19.80
N TRP A 48 0.63 -6.73 -19.65
CA TRP A 48 -0.71 -7.31 -19.74
C TRP A 48 -1.13 -7.73 -21.16
N SER A 49 -0.29 -7.49 -22.18
CA SER A 49 -0.57 -7.95 -23.55
C SER A 49 -0.20 -9.42 -23.77
N THR A 50 0.46 -10.04 -22.80
CA THR A 50 0.92 -11.44 -22.84
C THR A 50 0.59 -12.16 -21.53
N LEU A 51 0.57 -13.49 -21.59
CA LEU A 51 0.51 -14.35 -20.39
C LEU A 51 1.92 -14.73 -19.89
N ASP A 52 2.96 -14.34 -20.63
CA ASP A 52 4.36 -14.54 -20.24
C ASP A 52 4.80 -13.42 -19.30
N THR A 53 4.85 -13.72 -18.00
CA THR A 53 5.22 -12.78 -16.94
C THR A 53 6.73 -12.77 -16.66
N SER A 54 7.55 -13.47 -17.44
CA SER A 54 9.00 -13.58 -17.18
C SER A 54 9.76 -12.25 -17.32
N GLY A 55 9.17 -11.28 -18.03
CA GLY A 55 9.70 -9.92 -18.18
C GLY A 55 9.16 -8.92 -17.16
N ASP A 56 8.22 -9.32 -16.30
CA ASP A 56 7.62 -8.42 -15.33
C ASP A 56 8.61 -8.07 -14.21
N LEU A 57 8.55 -6.82 -13.76
CA LEU A 57 9.32 -6.31 -12.65
C LEU A 57 8.35 -5.92 -11.54
N PRO A 58 8.49 -6.46 -10.32
CA PRO A 58 7.61 -6.10 -9.22
C PRO A 58 7.78 -4.63 -8.85
N ALA A 59 6.74 -4.04 -8.28
CA ALA A 59 6.85 -2.79 -7.57
C ALA A 59 7.53 -3.03 -6.20
N GLU A 60 8.30 -2.07 -5.72
CA GLU A 60 8.92 -2.18 -4.40
C GLU A 60 9.14 -0.80 -3.76
N THR A 61 8.86 -0.73 -2.47
CA THR A 61 9.26 0.36 -1.58
C THR A 61 10.29 -0.13 -0.57
N HIS A 62 11.46 0.50 -0.55
CA HIS A 62 12.53 0.18 0.39
C HIS A 62 12.72 1.34 1.33
N HIS A 63 12.64 1.04 2.62
CA HIS A 63 12.74 2.03 3.67
C HIS A 63 13.54 1.48 4.85
N ARG A 64 14.02 2.39 5.70
CA ARG A 64 14.64 2.08 6.98
C ARG A 64 13.76 2.65 8.08
N SER A 65 12.90 1.79 8.63
CA SER A 65 12.05 2.13 9.78
C SER A 65 12.47 1.34 11.02
N SER A 66 12.06 1.83 12.19
CA SER A 66 12.20 1.06 13.43
C SER A 66 11.37 -0.23 13.35
N LYS A 67 11.80 -1.29 14.05
CA LYS A 67 11.05 -2.56 14.09
C LYS A 67 9.61 -2.40 14.60
N GLN A 68 9.39 -1.43 15.49
CA GLN A 68 8.07 -1.12 16.06
C GLN A 68 7.11 -0.51 15.02
N ASN A 69 7.66 0.13 13.97
CA ASN A 69 6.87 0.79 12.92
C ASN A 69 6.64 -0.11 11.71
N LEU A 70 7.38 -1.21 11.55
CA LEU A 70 7.22 -2.12 10.40
C LEU A 70 5.76 -2.58 10.18
N PRO A 71 4.99 -2.99 11.22
CA PRO A 71 3.61 -3.41 11.02
C PRO A 71 2.70 -2.34 10.43
N PHE A 72 2.87 -1.10 10.88
CA PHE A 72 2.13 0.05 10.37
C PHE A 72 2.50 0.36 8.93
N VAL A 73 3.80 0.33 8.61
CA VAL A 73 4.26 0.56 7.24
C VAL A 73 3.72 -0.51 6.31
N THR A 74 3.83 -1.80 6.68
CA THR A 74 3.25 -2.92 5.91
C THR A 74 1.74 -2.80 5.76
N PHE A 75 1.01 -2.35 6.78
CA PHE A 75 -0.44 -2.12 6.66
C PHE A 75 -0.80 -0.99 5.69
N ALA A 76 0.05 0.04 5.57
CA ALA A 76 -0.26 1.25 4.82
C ALA A 76 -0.40 1.05 3.30
N GLY A 77 0.28 0.06 2.71
CA GLY A 77 0.14 -0.25 1.28
C GLY A 77 -1.24 -0.79 0.93
N PRO A 78 -1.67 -1.93 1.51
CA PRO A 78 -3.02 -2.46 1.35
C PRO A 78 -4.12 -1.44 1.71
N TRP A 79 -3.92 -0.65 2.77
CA TRP A 79 -4.83 0.45 3.12
C TRP A 79 -4.98 1.46 1.98
N ALA A 80 -3.87 1.89 1.37
CA ALA A 80 -3.89 2.84 0.25
C ALA A 80 -4.54 2.23 -1.00
N THR A 81 -4.31 0.94 -1.26
CA THR A 81 -5.00 0.19 -2.32
C THR A 81 -6.51 0.13 -2.11
N ALA A 82 -6.97 -0.14 -0.90
CA ALA A 82 -8.40 -0.17 -0.56
C ALA A 82 -9.05 1.20 -0.73
N LYS A 83 -8.39 2.25 -0.22
CA LYS A 83 -8.83 3.66 -0.40
C LYS A 83 -8.97 4.03 -1.87
N TRP A 84 -7.96 3.72 -2.67
CA TRP A 84 -7.98 3.98 -4.11
C TRP A 84 -9.12 3.20 -4.79
N THR A 85 -9.32 1.92 -4.42
CA THR A 85 -10.37 1.06 -4.99
C THR A 85 -11.76 1.65 -4.78
N ILE A 86 -12.14 2.03 -3.56
CA ILE A 86 -13.45 2.66 -3.29
C ILE A 86 -13.66 3.91 -4.13
N GLN A 87 -12.62 4.72 -4.32
CA GLN A 87 -12.73 5.98 -5.06
C GLN A 87 -12.84 5.79 -6.57
N ASN A 88 -12.39 4.64 -7.10
CA ASN A 88 -12.23 4.40 -8.54
C ASN A 88 -12.98 3.16 -9.06
N ASP A 89 -13.66 2.42 -8.19
CA ASP A 89 -14.54 1.31 -8.53
C ASP A 89 -15.96 1.56 -8.02
N PRO A 90 -16.92 1.92 -8.88
CA PRO A 90 -18.29 2.14 -8.44
C PRO A 90 -18.99 0.85 -7.96
N GLY A 91 -18.39 -0.32 -8.20
CA GLY A 91 -18.88 -1.61 -7.71
C GLY A 91 -18.39 -1.98 -6.31
N VAL A 92 -17.52 -1.18 -5.69
CA VAL A 92 -16.95 -1.44 -4.37
C VAL A 92 -17.29 -0.28 -3.43
N ASP A 93 -18.15 -0.53 -2.44
CA ASP A 93 -18.58 0.46 -1.45
C ASP A 93 -18.22 0.10 0.00
N ASP A 94 -17.73 -1.12 0.24
CA ASP A 94 -17.25 -1.58 1.54
C ASP A 94 -15.71 -1.51 1.63
N PHE A 95 -15.22 -0.79 2.64
CA PHE A 95 -13.79 -0.63 2.88
C PHE A 95 -13.13 -1.86 3.49
N ASP A 96 -13.84 -2.58 4.35
CA ASP A 96 -13.26 -3.74 5.01
C ASP A 96 -13.05 -4.86 3.98
N ASP A 97 -14.02 -5.07 3.08
CA ASP A 97 -13.91 -6.00 1.94
C ASP A 97 -12.78 -5.58 0.98
N ALA A 98 -12.68 -4.28 0.66
CA ALA A 98 -11.63 -3.75 -0.21
C ALA A 98 -10.23 -3.93 0.42
N LEU A 99 -10.12 -3.79 1.73
CA LEU A 99 -8.88 -3.97 2.48
C LEU A 99 -8.47 -5.44 2.55
N GLU A 100 -9.41 -6.35 2.84
CA GLU A 100 -9.16 -7.79 2.80
C GLU A 100 -8.69 -8.22 1.41
N TYR A 101 -9.38 -7.77 0.35
CA TYR A 101 -8.96 -8.03 -1.02
C TYR A 101 -7.56 -7.49 -1.32
N ALA A 102 -7.23 -6.29 -0.85
CA ALA A 102 -5.90 -5.70 -1.04
C ALA A 102 -4.79 -6.52 -0.36
N PHE A 103 -5.05 -7.08 0.83
CA PHE A 103 -4.11 -7.98 1.51
C PHE A 103 -3.95 -9.31 0.76
N ASP A 104 -5.04 -9.92 0.33
CA ASP A 104 -5.04 -11.21 -0.37
C ASP A 104 -4.31 -11.15 -1.72
N ASN A 105 -4.31 -9.98 -2.36
CA ASN A 105 -3.73 -9.77 -3.69
C ASN A 105 -2.41 -8.98 -3.66
N ALA A 106 -1.87 -8.66 -2.48
CA ALA A 106 -0.55 -8.05 -2.36
C ALA A 106 0.55 -9.05 -2.77
N THR A 107 1.14 -8.84 -3.94
CA THR A 107 2.13 -9.75 -4.55
C THR A 107 3.54 -9.62 -3.97
N ASP A 108 3.77 -8.64 -3.11
CA ASP A 108 5.06 -8.30 -2.49
C ASP A 108 5.29 -8.96 -1.11
N GLY A 109 4.35 -9.83 -0.70
CA GLY A 109 4.40 -10.60 0.53
C GLY A 109 3.88 -9.85 1.76
N ASP A 110 3.23 -8.71 1.58
CA ASP A 110 2.72 -7.90 2.69
C ASP A 110 1.66 -8.58 3.54
N GLY A 111 0.76 -9.36 2.93
CA GLY A 111 -0.17 -10.23 3.67
C GLY A 111 0.57 -11.18 4.62
N ALA A 112 1.59 -11.89 4.13
CA ALA A 112 2.37 -12.81 4.96
C ALA A 112 3.20 -12.10 6.05
N LYS A 113 3.76 -10.92 5.76
CA LYS A 113 4.47 -10.09 6.75
C LYS A 113 3.50 -9.61 7.83
N TYR A 114 2.32 -9.15 7.43
CA TYR A 114 1.27 -8.67 8.31
C TYR A 114 0.74 -9.77 9.22
N ASP A 115 0.38 -10.93 8.65
CA ASP A 115 -0.04 -12.11 9.40
C ASP A 115 1.04 -12.56 10.40
N GLY A 116 2.31 -12.53 9.99
CA GLY A 116 3.43 -12.82 10.89
C GLY A 116 3.49 -11.88 12.10
N VAL A 117 3.12 -10.61 11.94
CA VAL A 117 3.01 -9.66 13.07
C VAL A 117 1.76 -9.95 13.90
N VAL A 118 0.61 -10.17 13.26
CA VAL A 118 -0.64 -10.47 13.95
C VAL A 118 -0.50 -11.72 14.81
N GLU A 119 0.15 -12.76 14.31
CA GLU A 119 0.43 -13.99 15.07
C GLU A 119 1.40 -13.74 16.25
N GLN A 120 2.41 -12.90 16.08
CA GLN A 120 3.28 -12.50 17.20
C GLN A 120 2.50 -11.74 18.28
N LEU A 121 1.61 -10.83 17.88
CA LEU A 121 0.75 -10.09 18.81
C LEU A 121 -0.20 -11.04 19.56
N LYS A 122 -0.85 -11.98 18.85
CA LYS A 122 -1.70 -13.04 19.44
C LYS A 122 -0.93 -13.90 20.44
N SER A 123 0.28 -14.32 20.09
CA SER A 123 1.13 -15.11 20.98
C SER A 123 1.51 -14.34 22.26
N PHE A 124 1.88 -13.06 22.12
CA PHE A 124 2.21 -12.21 23.25
C PHE A 124 0.99 -11.96 24.16
N SER A 125 -0.15 -11.64 23.56
CA SER A 125 -1.45 -11.47 24.22
C SER A 125 -1.86 -12.67 25.06
N ALA A 126 -1.74 -13.88 24.49
CA ALA A 126 -1.99 -15.13 25.20
C ALA A 126 -1.04 -15.32 26.39
N THR A 127 0.21 -14.87 26.26
CA THR A 127 1.22 -14.96 27.33
C THR A 127 0.92 -14.00 28.49
N VAL A 128 0.43 -12.80 28.20
CA VAL A 128 0.12 -11.77 29.23
C VAL A 128 -1.30 -11.86 29.78
N GLY A 129 -2.13 -12.78 29.26
CA GLY A 129 -3.51 -12.99 29.71
C GLY A 129 -4.47 -11.85 29.34
N VAL A 130 -4.11 -11.02 28.35
CA VAL A 130 -4.95 -9.94 27.85
C VAL A 130 -5.42 -10.33 26.46
N PRO A 131 -6.68 -10.76 26.26
CA PRO A 131 -7.15 -11.19 24.95
C PRO A 131 -7.09 -10.03 23.96
N LEU A 132 -6.48 -10.25 22.79
CA LEU A 132 -6.71 -9.37 21.65
C LEU A 132 -8.14 -9.62 21.17
N GLY A 133 -8.95 -8.56 21.15
CA GLY A 133 -10.27 -8.61 20.55
C GLY A 133 -10.17 -8.99 19.07
N TRP A 134 -11.23 -9.59 18.55
CA TRP A 134 -11.37 -9.95 17.13
C TRP A 134 -11.30 -8.72 16.21
N GLU A 135 -11.59 -7.55 16.77
CA GLU A 135 -11.70 -6.24 16.11
C GLU A 135 -10.36 -5.54 15.83
N ARG A 136 -9.21 -6.22 16.01
CA ARG A 136 -7.86 -5.69 15.69
C ARG A 136 -7.70 -4.19 15.97
N PRO A 137 -7.88 -3.73 17.24
CA PRO A 137 -8.08 -2.32 17.56
C PRO A 137 -6.95 -1.38 17.11
N TRP A 138 -5.75 -1.90 16.87
CA TRP A 138 -4.63 -1.14 16.31
C TRP A 138 -4.85 -0.72 14.85
N GLU A 139 -5.58 -1.51 14.04
CA GLU A 139 -5.90 -1.15 12.65
C GLU A 139 -6.74 0.12 12.61
N TYR A 140 -7.76 0.26 13.48
CA TYR A 140 -8.53 1.50 13.61
C TYR A 140 -7.65 2.71 13.98
N HIS A 141 -6.70 2.53 14.90
CA HIS A 141 -5.76 3.60 15.26
C HIS A 141 -4.88 3.98 14.07
N TRP A 142 -4.41 2.99 13.30
CA TRP A 142 -3.58 3.23 12.12
C TRP A 142 -4.36 3.88 10.98
N ILE A 143 -5.61 3.47 10.74
CA ILE A 143 -6.49 4.12 9.76
C ILE A 143 -6.66 5.60 10.13
N ASN A 144 -6.94 5.92 11.39
CA ASN A 144 -7.06 7.31 11.84
C ASN A 144 -5.76 8.12 11.68
N GLU A 145 -4.60 7.46 11.77
CA GLU A 145 -3.29 8.09 11.55
C GLU A 145 -2.97 8.27 10.05
N LEU A 146 -3.42 7.35 9.19
CA LEU A 146 -3.17 7.37 7.75
C LEU A 146 -4.15 8.27 6.98
N GLU A 147 -5.39 8.39 7.44
CA GLU A 147 -6.45 9.17 6.77
C GLU A 147 -6.04 10.62 6.43
N PRO A 148 -5.41 11.41 7.32
CA PRO A 148 -4.96 12.77 7.01
C PRO A 148 -3.76 12.80 6.07
N LEU A 149 -3.03 11.69 5.95
CA LEU A 149 -1.89 11.52 5.05
C LEU A 149 -2.31 11.10 3.64
N TRP A 150 -3.59 10.80 3.41
CA TRP A 150 -4.10 10.42 2.09
C TRP A 150 -3.72 11.40 0.96
N PRO A 151 -3.77 12.73 1.14
CA PRO A 151 -3.34 13.67 0.10
C PRO A 151 -1.87 13.48 -0.31
N ALA A 152 -0.97 13.20 0.65
CA ALA A 152 0.43 12.92 0.35
C ALA A 152 0.58 11.60 -0.42
N VAL A 153 -0.20 10.56 -0.08
CA VAL A 153 -0.23 9.30 -0.82
C VAL A 153 -0.64 9.53 -2.26
N CYS A 154 -1.72 10.28 -2.51
CA CYS A 154 -2.15 10.62 -3.87
C CYS A 154 -1.09 11.40 -4.64
N GLU A 155 -0.42 12.37 -3.99
CA GLU A 155 0.61 13.18 -4.64
C GLU A 155 1.81 12.32 -5.07
N ILE A 156 2.29 11.44 -4.17
CA ILE A 156 3.40 10.54 -4.48
C ILE A 156 3.00 9.49 -5.53
N ALA A 157 1.78 8.95 -5.46
CA ALA A 157 1.27 8.04 -6.48
C ALA A 157 1.24 8.70 -7.86
N ALA A 158 0.80 9.95 -7.96
CA ALA A 158 0.81 10.71 -9.21
C ALA A 158 2.23 10.87 -9.78
N MET A 159 3.21 11.21 -8.94
CA MET A 159 4.61 11.28 -9.36
C MET A 159 5.12 9.94 -9.92
N LEU A 160 4.79 8.82 -9.28
CA LEU A 160 5.17 7.48 -9.75
C LEU A 160 4.50 7.13 -11.09
N ILE A 161 3.22 7.46 -11.25
CA ILE A 161 2.46 7.23 -12.49
C ILE A 161 3.11 8.00 -13.65
N ASP A 162 3.51 9.25 -13.41
CA ASP A 162 4.22 10.12 -14.36
C ASP A 162 5.66 9.67 -14.65
N GLY A 163 6.17 8.64 -13.95
CA GLY A 163 7.53 8.13 -14.11
C GLY A 163 8.60 9.01 -13.47
N GLN A 164 8.21 9.91 -12.55
CA GLN A 164 9.16 10.72 -11.80
C GLN A 164 9.89 9.87 -10.77
N THR A 165 11.18 10.18 -10.56
CA THR A 165 11.92 9.60 -9.44
C THR A 165 11.48 10.28 -8.16
N VAL A 166 10.97 9.49 -7.22
CA VAL A 166 10.54 9.95 -5.89
C VAL A 166 11.67 9.70 -4.88
N VAL A 167 12.07 10.75 -4.17
CA VAL A 167 13.07 10.72 -3.09
C VAL A 167 12.46 11.09 -1.73
N HIS A 168 13.18 10.78 -0.65
CA HIS A 168 12.74 11.02 0.72
C HIS A 168 12.21 12.44 0.97
N ASP A 169 12.94 13.47 0.53
CA ASP A 169 12.56 14.87 0.77
C ASP A 169 11.26 15.26 0.08
N GLN A 170 10.93 14.64 -1.07
CA GLN A 170 9.65 14.89 -1.75
C GLN A 170 8.49 14.29 -0.95
N VAL A 171 8.67 13.08 -0.40
CA VAL A 171 7.68 12.45 0.47
C VAL A 171 7.49 13.26 1.76
N GLN A 172 8.59 13.70 2.39
CA GLN A 172 8.51 14.56 3.57
C GLN A 172 7.77 15.86 3.26
N ALA A 173 8.10 16.53 2.15
CA ALA A 173 7.43 17.76 1.76
C ALA A 173 5.94 17.56 1.47
N ALA A 174 5.55 16.42 0.90
CA ALA A 174 4.14 16.07 0.68
C ALA A 174 3.40 15.88 2.01
N ILE A 175 4.02 15.21 2.98
CA ILE A 175 3.49 15.06 4.34
C ILE A 175 3.34 16.42 5.03
N ASP A 176 4.34 17.30 4.93
CA ASP A 176 4.31 18.63 5.55
C ASP A 176 3.20 19.55 5.00
N ARG A 177 2.61 19.21 3.85
CA ARG A 177 1.46 19.91 3.26
C ARG A 177 0.11 19.37 3.71
N CYS A 178 0.08 18.18 4.31
CA CYS A 178 -1.14 17.62 4.86
C CYS A 178 -1.62 18.45 6.04
N PRO A 179 -2.94 18.54 6.28
CA PRO A 179 -3.46 19.23 7.45
C PRO A 179 -2.97 18.54 8.74
N ASP A 180 -2.60 19.36 9.74
CA ASP A 180 -2.35 18.86 11.08
C ASP A 180 -3.64 18.20 11.62
N ASN A 181 -3.47 17.04 12.25
CA ASN A 181 -4.53 16.36 13.00
C ASN A 181 -4.88 17.08 14.31
#